data_AF-A0A7J9Z1E1-F1
#
_entry.id   AF-A0A7J9Z1E1-F1
#
_cell.length_a   1.000
_cell.length_b   1.000
_cell.length_c   1.000
_cell.angle_alpha   90.00
_cell.angle_beta   90.00
_cell.angle_gamma   90.00
#
_symmetry.space_group_name_H-M   'P 1'
#
loop_
_entity.id
_entity.type
_entity.pdbx_description
1 polymer ?
#
loop_
_entity_poly.entity_id
_entity_poly.type
_entity_poly.pdbx_seq_one_letter_code
_entity_poly.pdbx_strand_id
1 'polypeptide(L)'
;MHPAAGPGRALRAVVVAAVCVGCSLSAHVMAGGAAASHPMLFGTWLAVAAVAFALSGRPWTFGRLLAVLGGGQLVLHPLFDATGAPSASGSPAMPLAHLAASLLLAVLLAHGDRALWRLCALILALLRPLAS
;
A
#
# COMPACT_ATOMS: atom_id res chain seq x y z
N MET A 1 10.64 -22.12 -5.25
CA MET A 1 10.15 -21.23 -4.17
C MET A 1 8.80 -20.71 -4.58
N HIS A 2 7.75 -20.88 -3.76
CA HIS A 2 6.44 -20.29 -4.02
C HIS A 2 6.45 -18.88 -3.42
N PRO A 3 6.33 -17.78 -4.18
CA PRO A 3 6.30 -16.40 -3.65
C PRO A 3 5.12 -16.11 -2.70
N ALA A 4 4.19 -17.06 -2.55
CA ALA A 4 3.17 -17.10 -1.51
C ALA A 4 3.67 -17.70 -0.16
N ALA A 5 4.94 -18.06 -0.04
CA ALA A 5 5.57 -18.56 1.18
C ALA A 5 6.80 -17.72 1.54
N GLY A 6 6.93 -17.32 2.80
CA GLY A 6 8.10 -16.62 3.33
C GLY A 6 8.29 -15.17 2.83
N PRO A 7 9.52 -14.75 2.47
CA PRO A 7 9.92 -13.34 2.34
C PRO A 7 9.17 -12.54 1.26
N GLY A 8 8.65 -13.19 0.22
CA GLY A 8 7.86 -12.52 -0.83
C GLY A 8 6.53 -11.95 -0.31
N ARG A 9 5.90 -12.59 0.68
CA ARG A 9 4.69 -12.06 1.34
C ARG A 9 4.99 -10.83 2.19
N ALA A 10 6.11 -10.86 2.92
CA ALA A 10 6.53 -9.74 3.75
C ALA A 10 6.88 -8.50 2.91
N LEU A 11 7.64 -8.68 1.83
CA LEU A 11 8.00 -7.59 0.92
C LEU A 11 6.75 -6.91 0.32
N ARG A 12 5.78 -7.71 -0.16
CA ARG A 12 4.51 -7.17 -0.69
C ARG A 12 3.74 -6.37 0.33
N ALA A 13 3.64 -6.89 1.55
CA ALA A 13 2.94 -6.22 2.64
C ALA A 13 3.58 -4.88 3.00
N VAL A 14 4.90 -4.85 3.10
CA VAL A 14 5.71 -3.64 3.35
C VAL A 14 5.48 -2.59 2.27
N VAL A 15 5.54 -2.98 1.00
CA VAL A 15 5.35 -2.06 -0.13
C VAL A 15 3.93 -1.49 -0.15
N VAL A 16 2.90 -2.35 0.01
CA VAL A 16 1.50 -1.89 0.06
C VAL A 16 1.28 -0.92 1.22
N ALA A 17 1.84 -1.22 2.39
CA ALA A 17 1.74 -0.34 3.56
C ALA A 17 2.45 1.00 3.35
N ALA A 18 3.67 0.99 2.80
CA ALA A 18 4.42 2.21 2.52
C ALA A 18 3.68 3.12 1.52
N VAL A 19 3.14 2.53 0.45
CA VAL A 19 2.34 3.24 -0.55
C VAL A 19 1.06 3.82 0.06
N CYS A 20 0.33 3.03 0.84
CA CYS A 20 -0.92 3.46 1.48
C CYS A 20 -0.71 4.61 2.46
N VAL A 21 0.26 4.47 3.38
CA VAL A 21 0.57 5.50 4.39
C VAL A 21 1.19 6.73 3.76
N GLY A 22 2.13 6.56 2.83
CA GLY A 22 2.80 7.66 2.14
C GLY A 22 1.83 8.53 1.36
N CYS A 23 0.96 7.94 0.53
CA CYS A 23 -0.04 8.70 -0.21
C CYS A 23 -1.05 9.38 0.71
N SER A 24 -1.47 8.71 1.79
CA SER A 24 -2.40 9.31 2.74
C SER A 24 -1.79 10.51 3.45
N LEU A 25 -0.50 10.43 3.83
CA LEU A 25 0.22 11.52 4.47
C LEU A 25 0.44 12.69 3.50
N SER A 26 0.88 12.41 2.27
CA SER A 26 1.09 13.45 1.25
C SER A 26 -0.19 14.21 0.95
N ALA A 27 -1.30 13.50 0.75
CA ALA A 27 -2.60 14.13 0.49
C ALA A 27 -3.07 14.98 1.68
N HIS A 28 -2.88 14.51 2.91
CA HIS A 28 -3.21 15.26 4.12
C HIS A 28 -2.40 16.55 4.24
N VAL A 29 -1.08 16.48 4.04
CA VAL A 29 -0.19 17.66 4.08
C VAL A 29 -0.52 18.66 2.96
N MET A 30 -0.78 18.18 1.74
CA MET A 30 -1.18 19.04 0.62
C MET A 30 -2.54 19.72 0.85
N ALA A 31 -3.43 19.12 1.65
CA ALA A 31 -4.71 19.69 2.05
C ALA A 31 -4.58 20.71 3.21
N GLY A 32 -3.36 20.99 3.68
CA GLY A 32 -3.07 21.92 4.77
C GLY A 32 -2.98 21.27 6.15
N GLY A 33 -3.07 19.94 6.23
CA GLY A 33 -2.91 19.19 7.48
C GLY A 33 -1.46 19.15 7.95
N ALA A 34 -1.27 19.03 9.28
CA ALA A 34 0.06 18.89 9.86
C ALA A 34 0.64 17.49 9.59
N ALA A 35 1.97 17.39 9.52
CA ALA A 35 2.62 16.09 9.43
C ALA A 35 2.40 15.29 10.72
N ALA A 36 1.97 14.05 10.57
CA ALA A 36 1.83 13.11 11.68
C ALA A 36 3.18 12.85 12.37
N SER A 37 3.16 12.56 13.67
CA SER A 37 4.36 12.21 14.43
C SER A 37 4.99 10.91 13.92
N HIS A 38 6.32 10.81 13.95
CA HIS A 38 7.06 9.62 13.51
C HIS A 38 6.57 8.31 14.16
N PRO A 39 6.27 8.25 15.49
CA PRO A 39 5.75 7.04 16.11
C PRO A 39 4.38 6.64 15.57
N MET A 40 3.50 7.62 15.30
CA MET A 40 2.18 7.34 14.73
C MET A 40 2.30 6.83 13.30
N LEU A 41 3.16 7.43 12.48
CA LEU A 41 3.44 6.95 11.12
C LEU A 41 3.97 5.52 11.12
N PHE A 42 4.90 5.21 12.01
CA PHE A 42 5.47 3.88 12.13
C PHE A 42 4.43 2.85 12.59
N GLY A 43 3.64 3.16 13.63
CA GLY A 43 2.58 2.28 14.12
C GLY A 43 1.50 2.04 13.07
N THR A 44 1.12 3.08 12.34
CA THR A 44 0.17 2.98 11.22
C THR A 44 0.70 2.09 10.11
N TRP A 45 1.96 2.28 9.72
CA TRP A 45 2.61 1.46 8.72
C TRP A 45 2.68 -0.01 9.14
N LEU A 46 3.03 -0.30 10.41
CA LEU A 46 3.01 -1.67 10.93
C LEU A 46 1.62 -2.30 10.91
N ALA A 47 0.58 -1.55 11.29
CA ALA A 47 -0.80 -2.04 11.25
C ALA A 47 -1.25 -2.38 9.83
N VAL A 48 -1.01 -1.48 8.86
CA VAL A 48 -1.35 -1.73 7.45
C VAL A 48 -0.52 -2.88 6.88
N ALA A 49 0.76 -2.99 7.26
CA ALA A 49 1.63 -4.09 6.84
C ALA A 49 1.15 -5.44 7.40
N ALA A 50 0.69 -5.50 8.65
CA ALA A 50 0.13 -6.71 9.24
C ALA A 50 -1.14 -7.17 8.49
N VAL A 51 -2.05 -6.24 8.18
CA VAL A 51 -3.26 -6.52 7.39
C VAL A 51 -2.89 -7.00 5.98
N ALA A 52 -1.99 -6.29 5.30
CA ALA A 52 -1.54 -6.67 3.96
C ALA A 52 -0.82 -8.03 3.95
N PHE A 53 -0.06 -8.36 5.00
CA PHE A 53 0.62 -9.64 5.16
C PHE A 53 -0.36 -10.80 5.34
N ALA A 54 -1.39 -10.61 6.18
CA ALA A 54 -2.46 -11.58 6.37
C ALA A 54 -3.22 -11.84 5.06
N LEU A 55 -3.54 -10.78 4.30
CA LEU A 55 -4.24 -10.90 3.03
C LEU A 55 -3.39 -11.50 1.89
N SER A 56 -2.06 -11.38 1.99
CA SER A 56 -1.08 -11.95 1.05
C SER A 56 -0.97 -13.48 1.11
N GLY A 57 -1.71 -14.16 2.00
CA GLY A 57 -1.88 -15.63 1.92
C GLY A 57 -2.68 -16.09 0.70
N ARG A 58 -3.25 -15.14 -0.06
CA ARG A 58 -4.04 -15.36 -1.27
C ARG A 58 -3.54 -14.41 -2.37
N PRO A 59 -3.72 -14.74 -3.66
CA PRO A 59 -3.35 -13.86 -4.77
C PRO A 59 -4.04 -12.50 -4.63
N TRP A 60 -3.31 -11.43 -4.95
CA TRP A 60 -3.86 -10.09 -4.93
C TRP A 60 -4.65 -9.86 -6.21
N THR A 61 -5.94 -9.61 -6.05
CA THR A 61 -6.81 -9.14 -7.12
C THR A 61 -6.90 -7.62 -7.06
N PHE A 62 -7.29 -7.01 -8.17
CA PHE A 62 -7.55 -5.56 -8.21
C PHE A 62 -8.51 -5.13 -7.08
N GLY A 63 -9.60 -5.87 -6.87
CA GLY A 63 -10.57 -5.58 -5.80
C GLY A 63 -9.97 -5.66 -4.39
N ARG A 64 -9.04 -6.58 -4.11
CA ARG A 64 -8.38 -6.67 -2.80
C ARG A 64 -7.39 -5.52 -2.59
N LEU A 65 -6.65 -5.14 -3.63
CA LEU A 65 -5.78 -3.95 -3.59
C LEU A 65 -6.61 -2.69 -3.36
N LEU A 66 -7.71 -2.52 -4.09
CA LEU A 66 -8.59 -1.37 -3.96
C LEU A 66 -9.24 -1.31 -2.57
N ALA A 67 -9.67 -2.45 -2.02
CA ALA A 67 -10.24 -2.51 -0.68
C ALA A 67 -9.21 -2.14 0.41
N VAL A 68 -7.97 -2.64 0.31
CA VAL A 68 -6.92 -2.32 1.29
C VAL A 68 -6.46 -0.87 1.17
N LEU A 69 -6.22 -0.39 -0.04
CA LEU A 69 -5.80 0.99 -0.28
C LEU A 69 -6.92 1.97 0.08
N GLY A 70 -8.11 1.80 -0.50
CA GLY A 70 -9.25 2.67 -0.26
C GLY A 70 -9.76 2.61 1.17
N GLY A 71 -9.90 1.42 1.75
CA GLY A 71 -10.25 1.26 3.17
C GLY A 71 -9.19 1.85 4.09
N GLY A 72 -7.91 1.68 3.76
CA GLY A 72 -6.80 2.36 4.43
C GLY A 72 -6.96 3.87 4.39
N GLN A 73 -7.18 4.48 3.21
CA GLN A 73 -7.37 5.93 3.11
C GLN A 73 -8.55 6.42 3.97
N LEU A 74 -9.68 5.71 4.00
CA LEU A 74 -10.87 6.08 4.80
C LEU A 74 -10.61 6.03 6.31
N VAL A 75 -9.76 5.12 6.78
CA VAL A 75 -9.43 4.97 8.21
C VAL A 75 -8.28 5.90 8.61
N LEU A 76 -7.27 6.07 7.76
CA LEU A 76 -6.09 6.87 8.06
C LEU A 76 -6.36 8.37 8.00
N HIS A 77 -7.27 8.80 7.12
CA HIS A 77 -7.65 10.21 7.02
C HIS A 77 -8.13 10.80 8.36
N PRO A 78 -9.14 10.25 9.06
CA PRO A 78 -9.58 10.78 10.34
C PRO A 78 -8.54 10.62 11.45
N LEU A 79 -7.64 9.63 11.36
CA LEU A 79 -6.53 9.49 12.33
C LEU A 79 -5.51 10.62 12.20
N PHE A 80 -5.20 11.04 10.97
CA PHE A 80 -4.33 12.19 10.72
C PHE A 80 -5.02 13.51 11.09
N ASP A 81 -6.31 13.64 10.83
CA ASP A 81 -7.09 14.82 11.24
C ASP A 81 -7.21 14.95 12.76
N ALA A 82 -7.46 13.86 13.48
CA ALA A 82 -7.59 13.84 14.95
C ALA A 82 -6.28 14.16 15.70
N THR A 83 -5.14 14.11 15.01
CA THR A 83 -3.81 14.34 15.60
C THR A 83 -3.08 15.54 15.00
N GLY A 84 -3.67 16.16 13.97
CA GLY A 84 -3.20 17.40 13.35
C GLY A 84 -3.85 18.65 13.95
N ALA A 85 -3.33 19.83 13.58
CA ALA A 85 -4.03 21.09 13.86
C ALA A 85 -5.33 21.18 13.02
N PRO A 86 -6.40 21.82 13.52
CA PRO A 86 -7.68 21.90 12.80
C PRO A 86 -7.49 22.47 11.39
N SER A 87 -7.86 21.69 10.38
CA SER A 87 -7.73 22.08 8.96
C SER A 87 -8.98 22.80 8.48
N ALA A 88 -8.82 23.96 7.83
CA ALA A 88 -9.91 24.88 7.49
C ALA A 88 -10.63 24.59 6.16
N SER A 89 -10.61 23.36 5.62
CA SER A 89 -11.22 23.11 4.29
C SER A 89 -12.09 21.85 4.22
N GLY A 90 -13.41 22.06 4.15
CA GLY A 90 -14.39 21.03 3.78
C GLY A 90 -14.44 20.74 2.28
N SER A 91 -13.29 20.78 1.59
CA SER A 91 -13.23 20.66 0.13
C SER A 91 -13.36 19.19 -0.31
N PRO A 92 -14.22 18.87 -1.31
CA PRO A 92 -14.32 17.52 -1.86
C PRO A 92 -13.07 17.10 -2.66
N ALA A 93 -12.14 18.02 -2.94
CA ALA A 93 -10.90 17.74 -3.66
C ALA A 93 -10.03 16.69 -2.94
N MET A 94 -10.04 16.71 -1.61
CA MET A 94 -9.21 15.84 -0.78
C MET A 94 -9.65 14.35 -0.88
N PRO A 95 -10.91 13.98 -0.58
CA PRO A 95 -11.36 12.59 -0.76
C PRO A 95 -11.29 12.11 -2.22
N LEU A 96 -11.48 13.01 -3.21
CA LEU A 96 -11.28 12.68 -4.63
C LEU A 96 -9.82 12.36 -4.97
N ALA A 97 -8.86 13.12 -4.41
CA ALA A 97 -7.44 12.84 -4.58
C ALA A 97 -7.06 11.48 -3.97
N HIS A 98 -7.60 11.14 -2.80
CA HIS A 98 -7.41 9.81 -2.20
C HIS A 98 -7.99 8.68 -3.05
N LEU A 99 -9.18 8.89 -3.63
CA LEU A 99 -9.81 7.91 -4.51
C LEU A 99 -8.98 7.69 -5.78
N ALA A 100 -8.57 8.77 -6.44
CA ALA A 100 -7.75 8.72 -7.65
C ALA A 100 -6.39 8.04 -7.37
N ALA A 101 -5.72 8.40 -6.27
CA ALA A 101 -4.48 7.78 -5.84
C ALA A 101 -4.67 6.28 -5.56
N SER A 102 -5.74 5.90 -4.85
CA SER A 102 -6.04 4.50 -4.53
C SER A 102 -6.26 3.66 -5.80
N LEU A 103 -6.99 4.20 -6.79
CA LEU A 103 -7.22 3.53 -8.07
C LEU A 103 -5.91 3.39 -8.86
N LEU A 104 -5.15 4.47 -9.01
CA LEU A 104 -3.87 4.45 -9.74
C LEU A 104 -2.88 3.45 -9.11
N LEU A 105 -2.76 3.47 -7.79
CA LEU A 105 -1.87 2.57 -7.06
C LEU A 105 -2.35 1.13 -7.10
N ALA A 106 -3.66 0.88 -7.01
CA ALA A 106 -4.21 -0.47 -7.18
C ALA A 106 -3.88 -1.03 -8.56
N VAL A 107 -3.96 -0.20 -9.61
CA VAL A 107 -3.54 -0.58 -10.97
C VAL A 107 -2.04 -0.85 -11.00
N LEU A 108 -1.19 0.08 -10.55
CA LEU A 108 0.26 -0.07 -10.59
C LEU A 108 0.75 -1.29 -9.81
N LEU A 109 0.24 -1.53 -8.60
CA LEU A 109 0.58 -2.70 -7.78
C LEU A 109 0.11 -4.00 -8.41
N ALA A 110 -1.08 -4.03 -9.03
CA ALA A 110 -1.58 -5.20 -9.74
C ALA A 110 -0.73 -5.55 -10.98
N HIS A 111 -0.15 -4.56 -11.63
CA HIS A 111 0.78 -4.75 -12.75
C HIS A 111 2.17 -5.14 -12.26
N GLY A 112 2.67 -4.49 -11.22
CA GLY A 112 3.97 -4.76 -10.60
C GLY A 112 4.07 -6.18 -10.06
N ASP A 113 3.00 -6.68 -9.40
CA ASP A 113 2.95 -8.08 -8.94
C ASP A 113 3.14 -9.03 -10.14
N ARG A 114 2.36 -8.84 -11.21
CA ARG A 114 2.48 -9.67 -12.43
C ARG A 114 3.86 -9.59 -13.07
N ALA A 115 4.49 -8.42 -13.09
CA ALA A 115 5.84 -8.23 -13.61
C ALA A 115 6.89 -8.97 -12.76
N LEU A 116 6.81 -8.86 -11.43
CA LEU A 116 7.66 -9.60 -10.49
C LEU A 116 7.55 -11.11 -10.69
N TRP A 117 6.32 -11.63 -10.85
CA TRP A 117 6.10 -13.05 -11.13
C TRP A 117 6.74 -13.50 -12.43
N ARG A 118 6.61 -12.71 -13.50
CA ARG A 118 7.24 -13.00 -14.80
C ARG A 118 8.76 -12.99 -14.68
N LEU A 119 9.33 -12.00 -13.99
CA LEU A 119 10.77 -11.86 -13.82
C LEU A 119 11.36 -13.02 -13.01
N CYS A 120 10.71 -13.41 -11.91
CA CYS A 120 11.10 -14.60 -11.14
C CYS A 120 11.01 -15.88 -11.97
N ALA A 121 9.94 -16.05 -12.77
CA ALA A 121 9.79 -17.22 -13.64
C ALA A 121 10.90 -17.29 -14.69
N LEU A 122 11.28 -16.15 -15.30
CA LEU A 122 12.37 -16.05 -16.26
C LEU A 122 13.73 -16.37 -15.62
N ILE A 123 14.03 -15.80 -14.44
CA ILE A 123 15.27 -16.08 -13.72
C ILE A 123 15.38 -17.57 -13.38
N LEU A 124 14.31 -18.18 -12.86
CA LEU A 124 14.32 -19.61 -12.54
C LEU A 124 14.46 -20.49 -13.79
N ALA A 125 13.85 -20.11 -14.91
CA ALA A 125 14.02 -20.80 -16.18
C ALA A 125 15.47 -20.73 -16.69
N LEU A 126 16.13 -19.57 -16.54
CA LEU A 126 17.53 -19.36 -16.92
C LEU A 126 18.53 -20.10 -16.03
N LEU A 127 18.22 -20.29 -14.74
CA LEU A 127 19.10 -21.00 -13.79
C LEU A 127 18.95 -22.53 -13.87
N ARG A 128 17.85 -23.04 -14.45
CA ARG A 128 17.56 -24.47 -14.55
C ARG A 128 18.64 -25.31 -15.26
N PRO A 129 19.29 -24.83 -16.35
CA PRO A 129 20.36 -25.55 -17.04
C PRO A 129 21.68 -25.61 -16.27
N LEU A 130 21.89 -24.72 -15.29
CA LEU A 130 23.13 -24.68 -14.49
C LEU A 130 23.10 -25.65 -13.30
N ALA A 131 21.93 -26.24 -13.03
CA ALA A 131 21.70 -27.18 -11.93
C ALA A 131 21.56 -28.64 -12.40
N SER A 132 21.71 -28.90 -13.70
CA SER A 132 21.71 -30.23 -14.35
C SER A 132 23.11 -30.62 -14.77
#